data_AF-A0A316RF92-F1
#
_entry.id   AF-A0A316RF92-F1
#
_cell.length_a   1.000
_cell.length_b   1.000
_cell.length_c   1.000
_cell.angle_alpha   90.00
_cell.angle_beta   90.00
_cell.angle_gamma   90.00
#
_symmetry.space_group_name_H-M   'P 1'
#
loop_
_entity.id
_entity.type
_entity.pdbx_description
1 polymer ?
#
loop_
_entity_poly.entity_id
_entity_poly.type
_entity_poly.pdbx_seq_one_letter_code
_entity_poly.pdbx_strand_id
1 'polypeptide(L)'
;MKKIIFTIAASFALSFNAAAQGRVTVDYDITVRDTLTRELMAFLDVYYLKATVHGDIKGKKWLLYSHRCEGDSVVTKPVFPYAFEFSDTTATFTFFAKNDGPDTVRISCNTPRYGGNSVKYAIDTKNETEYPTPYILMETFPEKPYTTADEINLAAYTSGIRTGRSSYSFCDLRYKKSHPSTWQKEHKIPRFVFFSLRME
;
A
#
# COMPACT_ATOMS: atom_id res chain seq x y z
N MET A 1 45.40 2.81 -56.23
CA MET A 1 43.94 2.55 -56.10
C MET A 1 43.69 1.86 -54.77
N LYS A 2 42.50 2.09 -54.20
CA LYS A 2 42.18 2.14 -52.75
C LYS A 2 42.43 0.85 -51.95
N LYS A 3 43.00 1.04 -50.75
CA LYS A 3 43.01 0.09 -49.62
C LYS A 3 41.58 -0.02 -49.07
N ILE A 4 41.06 -1.24 -48.90
CA ILE A 4 39.80 -1.48 -48.19
C ILE A 4 40.18 -2.10 -46.84
N ILE A 5 40.06 -1.30 -45.79
CA ILE A 5 40.18 -1.71 -44.39
C ILE A 5 38.80 -2.27 -43.99
N PHE A 6 38.75 -3.54 -43.61
CA PHE A 6 37.59 -4.11 -42.94
C PHE A 6 37.59 -3.64 -41.48
N THR A 7 36.79 -2.63 -41.19
CA THR A 7 36.45 -2.25 -39.82
C THR A 7 35.46 -3.27 -39.28
N ILE A 8 35.92 -4.18 -38.43
CA ILE A 8 35.04 -5.02 -37.60
C ILE A 8 34.45 -4.10 -36.54
N ALA A 9 33.21 -3.66 -36.76
CA ALA A 9 32.42 -3.02 -35.72
C ALA A 9 32.06 -4.08 -34.68
N ALA A 10 32.76 -4.08 -33.56
CA ALA A 10 32.33 -4.80 -32.37
C ALA A 10 31.07 -4.12 -31.82
N SER A 11 29.90 -4.55 -32.29
CA SER A 11 28.61 -4.24 -31.68
C SER A 11 28.55 -4.93 -30.32
N PHE A 12 29.03 -4.25 -29.29
CA PHE A 12 28.80 -4.64 -27.90
C PHE A 12 27.31 -4.43 -27.61
N ALA A 13 26.52 -5.48 -27.81
CA ALA A 13 25.17 -5.54 -27.27
C ALA A 13 25.28 -5.66 -25.74
N LEU A 14 25.49 -4.54 -25.04
CA LEU A 14 25.13 -4.41 -23.63
C LEU A 14 23.60 -4.32 -23.55
N SER A 15 22.90 -5.41 -23.88
CA SER A 15 21.54 -5.64 -23.38
C SER A 15 21.66 -6.12 -21.94
N PHE A 16 22.11 -5.23 -21.05
CA PHE A 16 21.94 -5.46 -19.63
C PHE A 16 20.45 -5.46 -19.34
N ASN A 17 19.97 -6.57 -18.80
CA ASN A 17 18.68 -6.73 -18.12
C ASN A 17 18.56 -5.74 -16.94
N ALA A 18 18.45 -4.44 -17.22
CA ALA A 18 18.13 -3.43 -16.21
C ALA A 18 16.72 -3.64 -15.62
N ALA A 19 15.87 -4.42 -16.30
CA ALA A 19 14.52 -4.75 -15.85
C ALA A 19 14.44 -5.75 -14.68
N ALA A 20 15.56 -6.35 -14.24
CA ALA A 20 15.58 -7.35 -13.16
C ALA A 20 16.27 -6.87 -11.87
N GLN A 21 17.04 -5.78 -11.89
CA GLN A 21 17.66 -5.27 -10.67
C GLN A 21 16.66 -4.47 -9.83
N GLY A 22 16.55 -4.85 -8.57
CA GLY A 22 15.73 -4.12 -7.60
C GLY A 22 14.23 -4.30 -7.75
N ARG A 23 13.73 -5.29 -8.50
CA ARG A 23 12.29 -5.56 -8.60
C ARG A 23 11.71 -5.86 -7.21
N VAL A 24 10.54 -5.28 -6.95
CA VAL A 24 9.77 -5.47 -5.72
C VAL A 24 8.34 -5.88 -6.06
N THR A 25 7.80 -6.85 -5.31
CA THR A 25 6.39 -7.26 -5.37
C THR A 25 5.78 -7.25 -3.97
N VAL A 26 4.45 -7.13 -3.91
CA VAL A 26 3.70 -7.16 -2.64
C VAL A 26 2.64 -8.24 -2.74
N ASP A 27 2.72 -9.21 -1.83
CA ASP A 27 1.73 -10.27 -1.66
C ASP A 27 0.81 -9.94 -0.49
N TYR A 28 -0.45 -10.34 -0.61
CA TYR A 28 -1.49 -9.98 0.33
C TYR A 28 -2.12 -11.22 0.97
N ASP A 29 -2.30 -11.17 2.29
CA ASP A 29 -3.11 -12.13 3.03
C ASP A 29 -4.17 -11.38 3.84
N ILE A 30 -5.43 -11.65 3.51
CA ILE A 30 -6.61 -11.08 4.18
C ILE A 30 -7.31 -12.12 5.05
N THR A 31 -6.78 -13.36 5.13
CA THR A 31 -7.42 -14.47 5.82
C THR A 31 -6.75 -14.76 7.15
N VAL A 32 -7.51 -14.64 8.23
CA VAL A 32 -7.10 -15.18 9.53
C VAL A 32 -7.53 -16.65 9.62
N ARG A 33 -6.54 -17.55 9.66
CA ARG A 33 -6.76 -19.00 9.62
C ARG A 33 -7.31 -19.55 10.94
N ASP A 34 -6.91 -18.95 12.06
CA ASP A 34 -7.43 -19.33 13.38
C ASP A 34 -8.88 -18.86 13.55
N THR A 35 -9.76 -19.81 13.91
CA THR A 35 -11.21 -19.55 13.97
C THR A 35 -11.58 -18.63 15.12
N LEU A 36 -11.03 -18.86 16.32
CA LEU A 36 -11.32 -18.02 17.48
C LEU A 36 -10.90 -16.56 17.23
N THR A 37 -9.72 -16.35 16.67
CA THR A 37 -9.22 -15.01 16.33
C THR A 37 -10.11 -14.35 15.28
N ARG A 38 -10.50 -15.07 14.22
CA ARG A 38 -11.40 -14.54 13.18
C ARG A 38 -12.76 -14.14 13.75
N GLU A 39 -13.36 -14.98 14.60
CA GLU A 39 -14.64 -14.69 15.24
C GLU A 39 -14.54 -13.52 16.21
N LEU A 40 -13.47 -13.45 17.00
CA LEU A 40 -13.21 -12.32 17.88
C LEU A 40 -13.04 -11.01 17.09
N MET A 41 -12.31 -11.04 15.99
CA MET A 41 -12.14 -9.88 15.12
C MET A 41 -13.47 -9.42 14.51
N ALA A 42 -14.31 -10.35 14.05
CA ALA A 42 -15.64 -10.03 13.55
C ALA A 42 -16.53 -9.44 14.65
N PHE A 43 -16.52 -10.02 15.85
CA PHE A 43 -17.26 -9.50 17.00
C PHE A 43 -16.83 -8.08 17.40
N LEU A 44 -15.53 -7.78 17.27
CA LEU A 44 -14.96 -6.47 17.63
C LEU A 44 -14.95 -5.45 16.49
N ASP A 45 -15.48 -5.80 15.31
CA ASP A 45 -15.41 -5.00 14.06
C ASP A 45 -13.97 -4.58 13.71
N VAL A 46 -13.05 -5.55 13.73
CA VAL A 46 -11.64 -5.36 13.40
C VAL A 46 -11.32 -5.93 12.02
N TYR A 47 -10.80 -5.09 11.15
CA TYR A 47 -10.31 -5.45 9.82
C TYR A 47 -8.84 -5.88 9.88
N TYR A 48 -8.46 -6.80 9.02
CA TYR A 48 -7.10 -7.35 8.90
C TYR A 48 -6.61 -7.28 7.46
N LEU A 49 -5.34 -6.90 7.29
CA LEU A 49 -4.63 -7.10 6.02
C LEU A 49 -3.14 -7.25 6.31
N LYS A 50 -2.52 -8.29 5.79
CA LYS A 50 -1.07 -8.47 5.81
C LYS A 50 -0.51 -8.25 4.40
N ALA A 51 0.41 -7.30 4.28
CA ALA A 51 1.21 -7.09 3.09
C ALA A 51 2.61 -7.69 3.30
N THR A 52 3.08 -8.49 2.36
CA THR A 52 4.44 -9.05 2.36
C THR A 52 5.19 -8.49 1.16
N VAL A 53 6.20 -7.67 1.42
CA VAL A 53 7.09 -7.10 0.42
C VAL A 53 8.18 -8.12 0.12
N HIS A 54 8.40 -8.42 -1.16
CA HIS A 54 9.45 -9.30 -1.65
C HIS A 54 10.37 -8.51 -2.59
N GLY A 55 11.68 -8.64 -2.42
CA GLY A 55 12.65 -8.04 -3.34
C GLY A 55 14.03 -7.84 -2.73
N ASP A 56 14.87 -7.05 -3.39
CA ASP A 56 16.20 -6.68 -2.89
C ASP A 56 16.10 -5.60 -1.78
N ILE A 57 15.46 -5.93 -0.66
CA ILE A 57 15.20 -4.99 0.44
C ILE A 57 16.14 -5.18 1.65
N LYS A 58 16.94 -6.25 1.64
CA LYS A 58 17.84 -6.65 2.72
C LYS A 58 18.95 -5.62 2.94
N GLY A 59 19.23 -5.28 4.20
CA GLY A 59 20.32 -4.37 4.58
C GLY A 59 20.12 -2.92 4.13
N LYS A 60 18.95 -2.58 3.61
CA LYS A 60 18.56 -1.22 3.22
C LYS A 60 17.67 -0.63 4.30
N LYS A 61 17.70 0.69 4.46
CA LYS A 61 16.87 1.42 5.42
C LYS A 61 15.55 1.81 4.79
N TRP A 62 14.46 1.52 5.49
CA TRP A 62 13.11 1.78 5.00
C TRP A 62 12.26 2.48 6.05
N LEU A 63 11.47 3.46 5.63
CA LEU A 63 10.46 4.10 6.46
C LEU A 63 9.06 3.75 5.96
N LEU A 64 8.17 3.42 6.90
CA LEU A 64 6.75 3.30 6.63
C LEU A 64 6.08 4.66 6.84
N TYR A 65 5.36 5.12 5.84
CA TYR A 65 4.59 6.35 5.86
C TYR A 65 3.09 6.05 5.89
N SER A 66 2.35 6.96 6.50
CA SER A 66 0.91 7.08 6.37
C SER A 66 0.56 8.36 5.63
N HIS A 67 -0.42 8.28 4.75
CA HIS A 67 -0.85 9.35 3.87
C HIS A 67 -2.34 9.53 4.06
N ARG A 68 -2.74 10.66 4.62
CA ARG A 68 -4.15 11.02 4.78
C ARG A 68 -4.59 11.88 3.61
N CYS A 69 -5.53 11.36 2.83
CA CYS A 69 -6.09 12.04 1.66
C CYS A 69 -7.31 12.88 2.07
N GLU A 70 -7.22 14.20 1.87
CA GLU A 70 -8.24 15.17 2.24
C GLU A 70 -8.48 16.17 1.10
N GLY A 71 -9.37 15.82 0.18
CA GLY A 71 -9.62 16.58 -1.04
C GLY A 71 -8.41 16.55 -1.98
N ASP A 72 -7.86 17.72 -2.27
CA ASP A 72 -6.64 17.88 -3.08
C ASP A 72 -5.33 17.82 -2.25
N SER A 73 -5.42 17.59 -0.93
CA SER A 73 -4.28 17.54 -0.03
C SER A 73 -3.95 16.11 0.40
N VAL A 74 -2.64 15.80 0.48
CA VAL A 74 -2.13 14.55 1.05
C VAL A 74 -1.18 14.89 2.20
N VAL A 75 -1.61 14.60 3.43
CA VAL A 75 -0.78 14.78 4.61
C VAL A 75 0.01 13.50 4.87
N THR A 76 1.33 13.58 4.74
CA THR A 76 2.23 12.43 4.91
C THR A 76 2.96 12.50 6.25
N LYS A 77 2.95 11.40 7.01
CA LYS A 77 3.68 11.29 8.27
C LYS A 77 4.32 9.91 8.41
N PRO A 78 5.55 9.81 8.93
CA PRO A 78 6.15 8.52 9.25
C PRO A 78 5.29 7.82 10.31
N VAL A 79 5.01 6.54 10.09
CA VAL A 79 4.29 5.70 11.06
C VAL A 79 5.20 5.37 12.22
N PHE A 80 6.50 5.21 12.01
CA PHE A 80 7.47 4.92 13.06
C PHE A 80 8.53 6.04 13.10
N PRO A 81 9.07 6.38 14.28
CA PRO A 81 10.09 7.41 14.40
C PRO A 81 11.48 6.95 13.95
N TYR A 82 11.60 5.77 13.36
CA TYR A 82 12.87 5.15 12.95
C TYR A 82 12.69 4.32 11.68
N ALA A 83 13.79 4.15 10.95
CA ALA A 83 13.85 3.27 9.79
C ALA A 83 14.01 1.79 10.19
N PHE A 84 13.48 0.90 9.38
CA PHE A 84 13.68 -0.54 9.46
C PHE A 84 14.88 -0.95 8.63
N GLU A 85 15.64 -1.92 9.13
CA GLU A 85 16.63 -2.63 8.35
C GLU A 85 16.26 -4.12 8.35
N PHE A 86 15.90 -4.63 7.18
CA PHE A 86 15.46 -6.02 7.05
C PHE A 86 16.66 -6.96 6.90
N SER A 87 16.67 -8.05 7.65
CA SER A 87 17.71 -9.09 7.57
C SER A 87 17.54 -10.04 6.37
N ASP A 88 16.41 -9.94 5.69
CA ASP A 88 15.99 -10.84 4.62
C ASP A 88 15.45 -10.05 3.42
N THR A 89 15.21 -10.74 2.30
CA THR A 89 14.59 -10.22 1.08
C THR A 89 13.06 -10.09 1.19
N THR A 90 12.52 -10.33 2.38
CA THR A 90 11.09 -10.24 2.67
C THR A 90 10.82 -9.40 3.91
N ALA A 91 9.74 -8.61 3.87
CA ALA A 91 9.28 -7.80 4.98
C ALA A 91 7.75 -7.85 5.07
N THR A 92 7.22 -8.16 6.25
CA THR A 92 5.77 -8.29 6.46
C THR A 92 5.23 -7.13 7.28
N PHE A 93 4.14 -6.52 6.82
CA PHE A 93 3.41 -5.48 7.51
C PHE A 93 1.98 -5.95 7.73
N THR A 94 1.58 -6.07 8.98
CA THR A 94 0.24 -6.51 9.37
C THR A 94 -0.55 -5.32 9.87
N PHE A 95 -1.60 -4.97 9.15
CA PHE A 95 -2.49 -3.87 9.46
C PHE A 95 -3.75 -4.39 10.15
N PHE A 96 -4.12 -3.71 11.23
CA PHE A 96 -5.40 -3.89 11.92
C PHE A 96 -6.11 -2.55 11.93
N ALA A 97 -7.37 -2.51 11.53
CA ALA A 97 -8.17 -1.29 11.58
C ALA A 97 -9.46 -1.54 12.36
N LYS A 98 -9.88 -0.56 13.15
CA LYS A 98 -11.16 -0.58 13.86
C LYS A 98 -11.72 0.84 13.90
N ASN A 99 -13.03 0.96 13.76
CA ASN A 99 -13.72 2.23 13.99
C ASN A 99 -13.50 2.70 15.44
N ASP A 100 -13.03 3.94 15.60
CA ASP A 100 -12.72 4.57 16.90
C ASP A 100 -13.66 5.76 17.19
N GLY A 101 -14.65 5.98 16.31
CA GLY A 101 -15.68 7.01 16.36
C GLY A 101 -16.44 7.09 15.03
N PRO A 102 -17.38 8.03 14.90
CA PRO A 102 -18.18 8.19 13.67
C PRO A 102 -17.35 8.63 12.46
N ASP A 103 -16.25 9.33 12.66
CA ASP A 103 -15.41 9.92 11.61
C ASP A 103 -13.92 9.61 11.84
N THR A 104 -13.63 8.57 12.62
CA THR A 104 -12.26 8.19 12.96
C THR A 104 -12.08 6.68 12.95
N VAL A 105 -10.92 6.26 12.44
CA VAL A 105 -10.44 4.89 12.49
C VAL A 105 -9.16 4.86 13.30
N ARG A 106 -8.99 3.81 14.10
CA ARG A 106 -7.70 3.46 14.70
C ARG A 106 -7.07 2.36 13.86
N ILE A 107 -5.87 2.62 13.36
CA ILE A 107 -5.10 1.64 12.57
C ILE A 107 -3.80 1.34 13.30
N SER A 108 -3.53 0.06 13.50
CA SER A 108 -2.24 -0.43 13.96
C SER A 108 -1.49 -1.10 12.82
N CYS A 109 -0.18 -0.89 12.77
CA CYS A 109 0.72 -1.62 11.87
C CYS A 109 1.76 -2.36 12.69
N ASN A 110 1.90 -3.66 12.44
CA ASN A 110 2.89 -4.52 13.06
C ASN A 110 3.82 -5.11 12.02
N THR A 111 5.12 -4.94 12.22
CA THR A 111 6.17 -5.64 11.46
C THR A 111 7.06 -6.40 12.45
N PRO A 112 7.62 -7.57 12.09
CA PRO A 112 8.46 -8.35 12.99
C PRO A 112 9.56 -7.47 13.63
N ARG A 113 9.70 -7.57 14.96
CA ARG A 113 10.61 -6.78 15.80
C ARG A 113 10.26 -5.29 16.00
N TYR A 114 9.28 -4.74 15.27
CA TYR A 114 8.92 -3.32 15.36
C TYR A 114 7.39 -3.10 15.41
N GLY A 115 6.69 -3.91 16.21
CA GLY A 115 5.23 -3.84 16.35
C GLY A 115 4.74 -2.75 17.31
N GLY A 116 3.44 -2.46 17.22
CA GLY A 116 2.69 -1.82 18.30
C GLY A 116 2.32 -0.36 18.10
N ASN A 117 2.63 0.27 16.96
CA ASN A 117 2.13 1.62 16.74
C ASN A 117 0.67 1.59 16.30
N SER A 118 -0.17 2.36 16.98
CA SER A 118 -1.61 2.49 16.76
C SER A 118 -1.97 3.96 16.68
N VAL A 119 -2.42 4.39 15.52
CA VAL A 119 -2.66 5.81 15.21
C VAL A 119 -4.13 6.00 14.82
N LYS A 120 -4.70 7.12 15.26
CA LYS A 120 -6.04 7.55 14.83
C LYS A 120 -5.94 8.35 13.53
N TYR A 121 -6.80 8.03 12.59
CA TYR A 121 -6.95 8.77 11.33
C TYR A 121 -8.39 9.25 11.20
N ALA A 122 -8.55 10.47 10.69
CA ALA A 122 -9.86 10.96 10.30
C ALA A 122 -10.29 10.26 9.01
N ILE A 123 -11.55 9.87 8.95
CA ILE A 123 -12.25 9.31 7.78
C ILE A 123 -13.57 10.07 7.62
N ASP A 124 -14.36 9.76 6.60
CA ASP A 124 -15.68 10.34 6.43
C ASP A 124 -16.72 9.25 6.13
N THR A 125 -17.31 8.72 7.21
CA THR A 125 -18.35 7.68 7.09
C THR A 125 -19.71 8.26 6.70
N LYS A 126 -19.90 9.58 6.78
CA LYS A 126 -21.19 10.21 6.47
C LYS A 126 -21.21 10.77 5.07
N ASN A 127 -20.09 11.24 4.51
CA ASN A 127 -19.84 11.66 3.11
C ASN A 127 -21.09 12.10 2.31
N GLU A 128 -21.91 12.97 2.92
CA GLU A 128 -23.17 13.48 2.34
C GLU A 128 -24.14 12.37 1.85
N THR A 129 -24.08 11.22 2.51
CA THR A 129 -24.86 10.02 2.24
C THR A 129 -25.82 9.74 3.40
N GLU A 130 -26.98 9.18 3.06
CA GLU A 130 -28.01 8.78 4.02
C GLU A 130 -27.59 7.56 4.86
N TYR A 131 -26.76 6.69 4.29
CA TYR A 131 -26.27 5.46 4.92
C TYR A 131 -24.80 5.60 5.25
N PRO A 132 -24.31 5.00 6.36
CA PRO A 132 -22.89 4.97 6.64
C PRO A 132 -22.09 4.38 5.47
N THR A 133 -21.08 5.11 5.02
CA THR A 133 -20.13 4.68 4.01
C THR A 133 -19.26 3.56 4.62
N PRO A 134 -19.24 2.36 4.02
CA PRO A 134 -18.42 1.26 4.50
C PRO A 134 -16.94 1.57 4.25
N TYR A 135 -16.06 1.09 5.12
CA TYR A 135 -14.62 1.16 4.94
C TYR A 135 -14.00 -0.20 5.21
N ILE A 136 -12.95 -0.56 4.45
CA ILE A 136 -12.17 -1.78 4.66
C ILE A 136 -10.68 -1.47 4.56
N LEU A 137 -9.84 -2.34 5.14
CA LEU A 137 -8.45 -2.46 4.71
C LEU A 137 -8.40 -3.15 3.35
N MET A 138 -7.74 -2.51 2.40
CA MET A 138 -7.71 -2.90 0.99
C MET A 138 -6.27 -2.88 0.46
N GLU A 139 -5.99 -3.83 -0.43
CA GLU A 139 -4.77 -3.92 -1.20
C GLU A 139 -4.63 -2.72 -2.16
N THR A 140 -3.39 -2.30 -2.41
CA THR A 140 -3.05 -1.19 -3.31
C THR A 140 -2.21 -1.71 -4.48
N PHE A 141 -2.86 -2.35 -5.45
CA PHE A 141 -2.14 -2.92 -6.60
C PHE A 141 -1.51 -1.80 -7.45
N PRO A 142 -0.25 -1.93 -7.85
CA PRO A 142 0.40 -0.93 -8.69
C PRO A 142 0.10 -1.14 -10.17
N GLU A 143 0.16 -0.06 -10.94
CA GLU A 143 0.02 -0.08 -12.41
C GLU A 143 1.14 -0.90 -13.06
N LYS A 144 2.36 -0.75 -12.53
CA LYS A 144 3.57 -1.46 -12.96
C LYS A 144 4.28 -2.09 -11.75
N PRO A 145 5.09 -3.14 -11.94
CA PRO A 145 5.91 -3.69 -10.87
C PRO A 145 6.78 -2.62 -10.22
N TYR A 146 6.94 -2.71 -8.89
CA TYR A 146 7.80 -1.80 -8.15
C TYR A 146 9.28 -2.13 -8.35
N THR A 147 10.11 -1.14 -8.07
CA THR A 147 11.54 -1.26 -7.83
C THR A 147 11.86 -0.74 -6.43
N THR A 148 13.07 -1.01 -5.92
CA THR A 148 13.49 -0.50 -4.60
C THR A 148 13.62 1.02 -4.54
N ALA A 149 13.62 1.71 -5.69
CA ALA A 149 13.62 3.17 -5.76
C ALA A 149 12.21 3.78 -5.70
N ASP A 150 11.17 2.97 -5.91
CA ASP A 150 9.79 3.43 -5.88
C ASP A 150 9.27 3.56 -4.44
N GLU A 151 8.21 4.36 -4.29
CA GLU A 151 7.34 4.31 -3.11
C GLU A 151 6.36 3.14 -3.25
N ILE A 152 6.50 2.15 -2.38
CA ILE A 152 5.75 0.90 -2.45
C ILE A 152 4.48 1.05 -1.61
N ASN A 153 3.33 1.24 -2.26
CA ASN A 153 2.06 1.31 -1.56
C ASN A 153 1.68 -0.08 -1.03
N LEU A 154 1.38 -0.15 0.26
CA LEU A 154 1.10 -1.40 0.95
C LEU A 154 -0.40 -1.60 1.14
N ALA A 155 -1.10 -0.66 1.77
CA ALA A 155 -2.50 -0.83 2.14
C ALA A 155 -3.24 0.50 2.16
N ALA A 156 -4.55 0.46 1.97
CA ALA A 156 -5.43 1.60 2.17
C ALA A 156 -6.61 1.22 3.06
N TYR A 157 -7.01 2.11 3.97
CA TYR A 157 -8.30 2.02 4.64
C TYR A 157 -9.26 2.99 3.96
N THR A 158 -10.09 2.46 3.06
CA THR A 158 -10.89 3.24 2.09
C THR A 158 -12.29 2.66 1.92
N SER A 159 -13.19 3.45 1.33
CA SER A 159 -14.59 3.08 1.10
C SER A 159 -14.88 2.45 -0.24
N GLY A 160 -13.90 2.39 -1.15
CA GLY A 160 -14.15 1.95 -2.52
C GLY A 160 -14.90 3.01 -3.34
N ILE A 161 -15.33 2.62 -4.53
CA ILE A 161 -16.09 3.49 -5.43
C ILE A 161 -17.58 3.33 -5.15
N ARG A 162 -18.30 4.41 -4.89
CA ARG A 162 -19.76 4.36 -4.76
C ARG A 162 -20.39 4.03 -6.13
N THR A 163 -21.15 2.94 -6.20
CA THR A 163 -21.84 2.48 -7.42
C THR A 163 -23.35 2.67 -7.37
N GLY A 164 -23.90 2.97 -6.19
CA GLY A 164 -25.34 3.22 -6.00
C GLY A 164 -25.63 3.97 -4.70
N ARG A 165 -26.90 3.99 -4.27
CA ARG A 165 -27.33 4.72 -3.05
C ARG A 165 -26.60 4.23 -1.80
N SER A 166 -26.44 2.91 -1.66
CA SER A 166 -25.78 2.23 -0.53
C SER A 166 -24.78 1.17 -0.99
N SER A 167 -24.41 1.16 -2.28
CA SER A 167 -23.53 0.16 -2.88
C SER A 167 -22.15 0.74 -3.18
N TYR A 168 -21.11 -0.05 -2.87
CA TYR A 168 -19.71 0.33 -3.03
C TYR A 168 -18.93 -0.81 -3.68
N SER A 169 -18.01 -0.47 -4.58
CA SER A 169 -17.12 -1.41 -5.27
C SER A 169 -15.68 -1.17 -4.87
N PHE A 170 -15.17 -2.05 -4.01
CA PHE A 170 -13.75 -2.11 -3.65
C PHE A 170 -12.90 -2.72 -4.76
N CYS A 171 -13.46 -3.70 -5.49
CA CYS A 171 -12.79 -4.35 -6.59
C CYS A 171 -12.50 -3.37 -7.73
N ASP A 172 -13.47 -2.55 -8.14
CA ASP A 172 -13.25 -1.59 -9.22
C ASP A 172 -12.12 -0.62 -8.88
N LEU A 173 -12.07 -0.13 -7.64
CA LEU A 173 -10.99 0.73 -7.16
C LEU A 173 -9.63 0.01 -7.19
N ARG A 174 -9.55 -1.16 -6.57
CA ARG A 174 -8.33 -1.97 -6.48
C ARG A 174 -7.77 -2.29 -7.86
N TYR A 175 -8.63 -2.62 -8.83
CA TYR A 175 -8.23 -2.99 -10.18
C TYR A 175 -8.03 -1.80 -11.13
N LYS A 176 -8.29 -0.55 -10.70
CA LYS A 176 -7.75 0.63 -11.42
C LYS A 176 -6.24 0.66 -11.42
N LYS A 177 -5.60 0.05 -10.41
CA LYS A 177 -4.14 0.01 -10.22
C LYS A 177 -3.47 1.40 -10.22
N SER A 178 -4.25 2.47 -10.03
CA SER A 178 -3.76 3.83 -9.95
C SER A 178 -3.17 4.13 -8.59
N HIS A 179 -2.31 5.15 -8.51
CA HIS A 179 -1.68 5.55 -7.26
C HIS A 179 -2.74 6.03 -6.25
N PRO A 180 -2.74 5.55 -4.98
CA PRO A 180 -3.79 5.89 -4.02
C PRO A 180 -4.06 7.38 -3.85
N SER A 181 -3.02 8.23 -3.85
CA SER A 181 -3.16 9.68 -3.75
C SER A 181 -4.11 10.33 -4.79
N THR A 182 -4.40 9.67 -5.90
CA THR A 182 -5.30 10.16 -6.95
C THR A 182 -6.76 9.77 -6.74
N TRP A 183 -7.04 8.72 -5.96
CA TRP A 183 -8.34 8.06 -5.91
C TRP A 183 -9.49 8.97 -5.46
N GLN A 184 -9.24 9.86 -4.50
CA GLN A 184 -10.25 10.81 -4.02
C GLN A 184 -10.72 11.74 -5.14
N LYS A 185 -9.77 12.29 -5.91
CA LYS A 185 -10.07 13.22 -7.01
C LYS A 185 -10.74 12.52 -8.19
N GLU A 186 -10.19 11.38 -8.60
CA GLU A 186 -10.59 10.64 -9.80
C GLU A 186 -11.87 9.82 -9.61
N HIS A 187 -12.12 9.33 -8.39
CA HIS A 187 -13.23 8.41 -8.12
C HIS A 187 -14.20 8.92 -7.05
N LYS A 188 -14.04 10.18 -6.61
CA LYS A 188 -14.92 10.86 -5.64
C LYS A 188 -15.06 10.09 -4.33
N ILE A 189 -13.95 9.50 -3.89
CA ILE A 189 -13.89 8.75 -2.64
C ILE A 189 -13.80 9.75 -1.47
N PRO A 190 -14.54 9.55 -0.37
CA PRO A 190 -14.36 10.32 0.85
C PRO A 190 -12.94 10.22 1.41
N ARG A 191 -12.66 11.04 2.45
CA ARG A 191 -11.38 11.03 3.17
C ARG A 191 -10.98 9.60 3.54
N PHE A 192 -9.73 9.25 3.23
CA PHE A 192 -9.19 7.92 3.52
C PHE A 192 -7.70 8.01 3.85
N VAL A 193 -7.12 6.89 4.28
CA VAL A 193 -5.69 6.79 4.58
C VAL A 193 -5.07 5.62 3.83
N PHE A 194 -3.86 5.81 3.31
CA PHE A 194 -3.04 4.73 2.77
C PHE A 194 -1.63 4.73 3.36
N PHE A 195 -0.93 3.62 3.19
CA PHE A 195 0.38 3.37 3.78
C PHE A 195 1.36 2.96 2.69
N SER A 196 2.57 3.51 2.75
CA SER A 196 3.63 3.20 1.79
C SER A 196 4.96 2.96 2.48
N LEU A 197 5.82 2.18 1.82
CA LEU A 197 7.19 1.92 2.24
C LEU A 197 8.14 2.65 1.29
N ARG A 198 9.09 3.40 1.84
CA ARG A 198 10.09 4.15 1.07
C ARG A 198 11.49 3.90 1.62
N MET A 199 12.45 3.73 0.71
CA MET A 199 13.86 3.60 1.06
C MET A 199 14.44 4.98 1.42
N GLU A 200 15.28 5.05 2.46
CA GLU A 200 16.06 6.26 2.80
C GLU A 200 17.29 6.45 1.90
#